data_AF-A0A265QA91-F1
#
_entry.id   AF-A0A265QA91-F1
#
_cell.length_a   1.000
_cell.length_b   1.000
_cell.length_c   1.000
_cell.angle_alpha   90.00
_cell.angle_beta   90.00
_cell.angle_gamma   90.00
#
_symmetry.space_group_name_H-M   'P 1'
#
loop_
_entity.id
_entity.type
_entity.pdbx_description
1 polymer ?
#
loop_
_entity_poly.entity_id
_entity_poly.type
_entity_poly.pdbx_seq_one_letter_code
_entity_poly.pdbx_strand_id
1 'polypeptide(L)' 'MSLVSYTAYTPLIESSIFSGEKKVNLNLAIRYNENEDKTYIWIGTPIITTGY' A
#
# COMPACT_ATOMS: atom_id res chain seq x y z
N MET A 1 -12.08 13.12 8.11
CA MET A 1 -11.60 11.77 7.69
C MET A 1 -10.79 11.83 6.38
N SER A 2 -9.47 11.69 6.46
CA SER A 2 -8.57 11.63 5.29
C SER A 2 -7.89 10.25 5.21
N LEU A 3 -7.81 9.68 4.01
CA LEU A 3 -7.10 8.42 3.70
C LEU A 3 -6.03 8.74 2.67
N VAL A 4 -4.82 8.28 2.93
CA VAL A 4 -3.68 8.40 2.01
C VAL A 4 -3.19 6.99 1.68
N SER A 5 -3.10 6.64 0.40
CA SER A 5 -2.58 5.35 -0.05
C SER A 5 -1.50 5.53 -1.10
N TYR A 6 -0.39 4.79 -0.93
CA TYR A 6 0.76 4.81 -1.83
C TYR A 6 1.22 3.39 -2.14
N THR A 7 1.70 3.20 -3.38
CA THR A 7 2.44 2.01 -3.79
C THR A 7 3.91 2.34 -3.90
N ALA A 8 4.77 1.48 -3.35
CA ALA A 8 6.21 1.65 -3.36
C ALA A 8 6.93 0.37 -3.79
N TYR A 9 8.23 0.52 -4.07
CA TYR A 9 9.14 -0.58 -4.31
C TYR A 9 10.23 -0.60 -3.23
N THR A 10 10.54 -1.79 -2.73
CA THR A 10 11.71 -2.03 -1.88
C THR A 10 12.44 -3.29 -2.34
N PRO A 11 13.78 -3.30 -2.41
CA PRO A 11 14.54 -4.51 -2.73
C PRO A 11 14.47 -5.58 -1.62
N LEU A 12 13.94 -5.25 -0.43
CA LEU A 12 13.81 -6.16 0.70
C LEU A 12 12.70 -7.21 0.52
N ILE A 13 11.81 -7.04 -0.47
CA ILE A 13 10.72 -7.97 -0.77
C ILE A 13 10.95 -8.53 -2.17
N GLU A 14 11.22 -9.83 -2.27
CA GLU A 14 11.51 -10.48 -3.54
C GLU A 14 10.30 -10.46 -4.50
N SER A 15 9.11 -10.72 -3.97
CA SER A 15 7.88 -10.74 -4.76
C SER A 15 7.47 -9.32 -5.14
N SER A 16 7.23 -9.10 -6.43
CA SER A 16 6.89 -7.79 -6.97
C SER A 16 6.01 -7.94 -8.18
N ILE A 17 5.16 -6.94 -8.41
CA ILE A 17 4.30 -6.84 -9.57
C ILE A 17 4.68 -5.61 -10.39
N PHE A 18 4.30 -5.63 -11.66
CA PHE A 18 4.40 -4.44 -12.50
C PHE A 18 3.06 -3.71 -12.47
N SER A 19 3.11 -2.42 -12.13
CA SER A 19 2.00 -1.48 -12.29
C SER A 19 2.38 -0.55 -13.44
N GLY A 20 1.87 -0.87 -14.64
CA GLY A 20 2.38 -0.29 -15.89
C GLY A 20 3.87 -0.61 -16.07
N GLU A 21 4.70 0.42 -16.24
CA GLU A 21 6.16 0.30 -16.39
C GLU A 21 6.92 0.28 -15.05
N LYS A 22 6.22 0.48 -13.93
CA LYS A 22 6.85 0.58 -12.61
C LYS A 22 6.73 -0.74 -11.85
N LYS A 23 7.86 -1.24 -11.35
CA LYS A 23 7.91 -2.36 -10.41
C LYS A 23 7.46 -1.87 -9.03
N VAL A 24 6.50 -2.54 -8.41
CA VAL A 24 5.97 -2.22 -7.08
C VAL A 24 5.75 -3.50 -6.27
N ASN A 25 5.99 -3.45 -4.97
CA ASN A 25 5.82 -4.60 -4.09
C ASN A 25 5.32 -4.26 -2.68
N LEU A 26 4.99 -3.00 -2.44
CA LEU A 26 4.51 -2.52 -1.16
C LEU A 26 3.29 -1.63 -1.38
N ASN A 27 2.20 -1.90 -0.68
CA ASN A 27 1.09 -0.97 -0.50
C ASN A 27 1.13 -0.41 0.92
N LEU A 28 1.05 0.91 1.06
CA LEU A 28 0.93 1.59 2.33
C LEU A 28 -0.35 2.42 2.32
N ALA A 29 -1.24 2.17 3.26
CA ALA A 29 -2.43 2.99 3.47
C ALA A 29 -2.45 3.54 4.90
N ILE A 30 -2.67 4.84 5.03
CA ILE A 30 -2.71 5.55 6.30
C ILE A 30 -4.05 6.25 6.41
N ARG A 31 -4.76 6.04 7.51
CA ARG A 31 -6.04 6.70 7.78
C ARG A 31 -6.10 7.16 9.22
N TYR A 32 -6.44 8.42 9.40
CA TYR A 32 -6.82 8.95 10.71
C TYR A 32 -8.32 8.72 10.93
N ASN A 33 -8.65 8.17 12.10
CA ASN A 33 -10.00 7.98 12.58
C ASN A 33 -10.25 8.94 13.75
N GLU A 34 -11.03 9.99 13.49
CA GLU A 34 -11.41 11.00 14.47
C GLU A 34 -12.23 10.42 15.63
N ASN A 35 -13.04 9.38 15.39
CA ASN A 35 -13.91 8.79 16.42
C ASN A 35 -13.13 8.01 17.48
N GLU A 36 -11.99 7.44 17.10
CA GLU A 36 -11.12 6.69 18.01
C GLU A 36 -9.88 7.48 18.42
N ASP A 37 -9.68 8.68 17.87
CA ASP A 37 -8.46 9.47 17.95
C ASP A 37 -7.20 8.64 17.66
N LYS A 38 -7.24 7.87 16.57
CA LYS A 38 -6.18 6.93 16.18
C LYS A 38 -5.82 7.05 14.72
N THR A 39 -4.52 6.85 14.45
CA THR A 39 -4.01 6.67 13.09
C THR A 39 -3.77 5.19 12.84
N TYR A 40 -4.42 4.65 11.81
CA TYR A 40 -4.21 3.30 11.33
C TYR A 40 -3.22 3.32 10.17
N ILE A 41 -2.32 2.35 10.19
CA ILE A 41 -1.34 2.11 9.13
C ILE A 41 -1.53 0.67 8.67
N TRP A 42 -1.83 0.48 7.39
CA TRP A 42 -1.89 -0.82 6.74
C TRP A 42 -0.71 -0.96 5.77
N ILE A 43 -0.02 -2.10 5.86
CA ILE A 43 1.12 -2.45 5.02
C ILE A 43 0.80 -3.79 4.36
N GLY A 44 0.80 -3.84 3.02
CA GLY A 44 0.46 -5.04 2.25
C GLY A 44 1.51 -5.40 1.21
N THR A 45 1.86 -6.70 1.14
CA THR A 45 2.88 -7.25 0.23
C THR A 45 2.49 -8.67 -0.23
N PRO A 46 2.56 -9.01 -1.54
CA PRO A 46 2.60 -8.11 -2.70
C PRO A 46 1.22 -7.46 -2.91
N ILE A 47 1.14 -6.40 -3.71
CA ILE A 47 -0.14 -5.74 -4.02
C ILE A 47 -1.06 -6.76 -4.71
N ILE A 48 -2.22 -7.08 -4.10
CA ILE A 48 -3.26 -7.91 -4.72
C ILE A 48 -3.87 -7.08 -5.85
N THR A 49 -3.40 -7.28 -7.08
CA THR A 49 -4.08 -6.77 -8.27
C THR A 49 -5.07 -7.83 -8.71
N THR A 50 -6.38 -7.54 -8.57
CA THR A 50 -7.38 -8.31 -9.31
C THR A 50 -7.20 -7.89 -10.76
N GLY A 51 -6.65 -8.78 -11.61
CA GLY A 51 -6.63 -8.56 -13.05
C GLY A 51 -8.05 -8.25 -13.52
N TYR A 52 -8.22 -7.12 -14.20
CA TYR A 52 -9.47 -6.69 -14.82
C TYR A 52 -9.34 -6.85 -16.33
#